data_AF-A0AAN9M1Y8-F1
#
_entry.id   AF-A0AAN9M1Y8-F1
#
_cell.length_a   1.000
_cell.length_b   1.000
_cell.length_c   1.000
_cell.angle_alpha   90.00
_cell.angle_beta   90.00
_cell.angle_gamma   90.00
#
_symmetry.space_group_name_H-M   'P 1'
#
loop_
_entity.id
_entity.type
_entity.pdbx_description
1 polymer ?
#
loop_
_entity_poly.entity_id
_entity_poly.type
_entity_poly.pdbx_seq_one_letter_code
_entity_poly.pdbx_strand_id
1 'polypeptide(L)'
;MEAAMGLMRRIPPKHTETALSALLSLMPHHSSDLLSQVDQPLQVLCDVECGKEFILCEYNRDADSYRSPWSNKYHPALEDGSLPSLKLRKLEIEANDIFAIYRDQYYEGGISSVYMWEDDNEGFVACFLIKKDGSKTGQGRRGYLEEGAWDAIHVIEVGPDEEENTSYRLTSTVMLTLTTNNESSGTFSLSGSIRRQMSMKLSVADGHICNMGRMIEEMESKLRNSLDQVYFGKTREMVCTLRPPSEVVQMRMPES
;
A
#
# COMPACT_ATOMS: atom_id res chain seq x y z
N MET A 1 -5.76 17.64 -15.47
CA MET A 1 -5.78 16.57 -14.44
C MET A 1 -6.34 15.25 -14.95
N GLU A 2 -7.60 15.20 -15.43
CA GLU A 2 -8.25 13.94 -15.84
C GLU A 2 -7.45 13.12 -16.88
N ALA A 3 -6.89 13.79 -17.90
CA ALA A 3 -6.07 13.12 -18.91
C ALA A 3 -4.77 12.52 -18.33
N ALA A 4 -4.14 13.17 -17.35
CA ALA A 4 -2.95 12.65 -16.68
C ALA A 4 -3.28 11.44 -15.81
N MET A 5 -4.37 11.48 -15.07
CA MET A 5 -4.88 10.31 -14.33
C MET A 5 -5.33 9.18 -15.27
N GLY A 6 -5.85 9.52 -16.45
CA GLY A 6 -6.13 8.57 -17.52
C GLY A 6 -4.87 7.89 -18.06
N LEU A 7 -3.78 8.65 -18.21
CA LEU A 7 -2.48 8.15 -18.66
C LEU A 7 -1.85 7.23 -17.61
N MET A 8 -1.80 7.63 -16.34
CA MET A 8 -1.24 6.82 -15.26
C MET A 8 -1.96 5.48 -15.07
N ARG A 9 -3.26 5.41 -15.38
CA ARG A 9 -4.03 4.15 -15.38
C ARG A 9 -3.74 3.22 -16.57
N ARG A 10 -3.06 3.70 -17.61
CA ARG A 10 -2.82 2.97 -18.87
C ARG A 10 -1.36 2.65 -19.11
N ILE A 11 -0.45 3.42 -18.52
CA ILE A 11 0.99 3.15 -18.60
C ILE A 11 1.29 1.82 -17.88
N PRO A 12 2.21 0.99 -18.43
CA PRO A 12 2.65 -0.20 -17.73
C PRO A 12 3.14 0.13 -16.32
N PRO A 13 2.67 -0.55 -15.26
CA PRO A 13 2.99 -0.19 -13.88
C PRO A 13 4.50 -0.15 -13.55
N LYS A 14 5.32 -0.88 -14.30
CA LYS A 14 6.79 -0.84 -14.20
C LYS A 14 7.40 0.53 -14.57
N HIS A 15 6.67 1.38 -15.30
CA HIS A 15 7.12 2.70 -15.73
C HIS A 15 6.40 3.84 -15.02
N THR A 16 5.61 3.56 -13.97
CA THR A 16 4.85 4.56 -13.21
C THR A 16 5.73 5.69 -12.68
N GLU A 17 6.89 5.37 -12.12
CA GLU A 17 7.80 6.38 -11.55
C GLU A 17 8.34 7.33 -12.62
N THR A 18 8.84 6.80 -13.73
CA THR A 18 9.33 7.60 -14.86
C THR A 18 8.22 8.44 -15.49
N ALA A 19 7.03 7.86 -15.64
CA ALA A 19 5.87 8.56 -16.18
C ALA A 19 5.41 9.71 -15.29
N LEU A 20 5.39 9.49 -13.97
CA LEU A 20 5.04 10.52 -13.00
C LEU A 20 6.08 11.65 -13.02
N SER A 21 7.37 11.33 -13.01
CA SER A 21 8.45 12.33 -13.13
C SER A 21 8.32 13.20 -14.39
N ALA A 22 7.99 12.58 -15.53
CA ALA A 22 7.72 13.31 -16.77
C ALA A 22 6.48 14.20 -16.66
N LEU A 23 5.40 13.72 -16.04
CA LEU A 23 4.18 14.52 -15.82
C LEU A 23 4.42 15.70 -14.88
N LEU A 24 5.21 15.54 -13.82
CA LEU A 24 5.59 16.62 -12.91
C LEU A 24 6.40 17.70 -13.65
N SER A 25 7.29 17.28 -14.56
CA SER A 25 8.07 18.19 -15.40
C SER A 25 7.20 18.93 -16.43
N LEU A 26 6.18 18.27 -16.97
CA LEU A 26 5.26 18.85 -17.96
C LEU A 26 4.20 19.76 -17.34
N MET A 27 3.75 19.47 -16.13
CA MET A 27 2.66 20.17 -15.45
C MET A 27 3.04 20.52 -14.00
N PRO A 28 4.05 21.38 -13.78
CA PRO A 28 4.56 21.67 -12.45
C PRO A 28 3.50 22.25 -11.51
N HIS A 29 2.51 22.99 -12.05
CA HIS A 29 1.40 23.57 -11.29
C HIS A 29 0.45 22.54 -10.66
N HIS A 30 0.46 21.28 -11.13
CA HIS A 30 -0.39 20.20 -10.61
C HIS A 30 0.44 19.16 -9.83
N SER A 31 1.68 19.48 -9.44
CA SER A 31 2.59 18.51 -8.83
C SER A 31 2.03 17.92 -7.53
N SER A 32 1.46 18.76 -6.66
CA SER A 32 0.86 18.34 -5.39
C SER A 32 -0.35 17.42 -5.62
N ASP A 33 -1.21 17.76 -6.59
CA ASP A 33 -2.39 16.94 -6.90
C ASP A 33 -2.00 15.60 -7.52
N LEU A 34 -0.93 15.56 -8.32
CA LEU A 34 -0.45 14.34 -8.96
C LEU A 34 0.21 13.40 -7.96
N LEU A 35 1.05 13.92 -7.08
CA LEU A 35 1.71 13.12 -6.05
C LEU A 35 0.67 12.50 -5.10
N SER A 36 -0.30 13.30 -4.65
CA SER A 36 -1.35 12.83 -3.73
C SER A 36 -2.32 11.81 -4.32
N GLN A 37 -2.48 11.78 -5.64
CA GLN A 37 -3.42 10.87 -6.31
C GLN A 37 -2.77 9.63 -6.92
N VAL A 38 -1.45 9.64 -7.14
CA VAL A 38 -0.73 8.56 -7.82
C VAL A 38 0.17 7.83 -6.82
N ASP A 39 -0.28 6.65 -6.40
CA ASP A 39 0.52 5.78 -5.54
C ASP A 39 1.76 5.27 -6.31
N GLN A 40 2.91 5.28 -5.64
CA GLN A 40 4.18 4.77 -6.15
C GLN A 40 4.62 3.55 -5.34
N PRO A 41 5.41 2.63 -5.93
CA PRO A 41 6.03 1.55 -5.19
C PRO A 41 6.77 2.08 -3.96
N LEU A 42 6.53 1.46 -2.82
CA LEU A 42 7.02 1.97 -1.54
C LEU A 42 8.54 1.82 -1.44
N GLN A 43 9.23 2.87 -1.02
CA GLN A 43 10.67 2.86 -0.76
C GLN A 43 10.94 2.71 0.74
N VAL A 44 12.15 2.31 1.09
CA VAL A 44 12.55 2.03 2.48
C VAL A 44 13.80 2.81 2.81
N LEU A 45 13.84 3.40 4.00
CA LEU A 45 15.02 4.00 4.60
C LEU A 45 15.29 3.34 5.96
N CYS A 46 16.52 3.44 6.46
CA CYS A 46 16.87 3.02 7.81
C CYS A 46 17.05 4.26 8.69
N ASP A 47 16.39 4.26 9.85
CA ASP A 47 16.60 5.25 10.89
C ASP A 47 17.95 4.96 11.56
N VAL A 48 18.89 5.90 11.40
CA VAL A 48 20.26 5.77 11.92
C VAL A 48 20.36 5.76 13.44
N GLU A 49 19.37 6.28 14.17
CA GLU A 49 19.41 6.36 15.64
C GLU A 49 18.99 5.05 16.30
N CYS A 50 17.97 4.38 15.74
CA CYS A 50 17.44 3.15 16.30
C CYS A 50 17.75 1.90 15.48
N GLY A 51 18.34 2.05 14.28
CA GLY A 51 18.70 0.96 13.38
C GLY A 51 17.50 0.23 12.77
N LYS A 52 16.31 0.86 12.77
CA LYS A 52 15.07 0.26 12.27
C LYS A 52 14.72 0.82 10.89
N GLU A 53 14.28 -0.06 10.00
CA GLU A 53 13.77 0.30 8.69
C GLU A 53 12.37 0.95 8.80
N PHE A 54 12.08 1.90 7.92
CA PHE A 54 10.77 2.53 7.79
C PHE A 54 10.44 2.85 6.33
N ILE A 55 9.15 2.96 6.04
CA ILE A 55 8.64 3.15 4.68
C ILE A 55 8.51 4.63 4.35
N LEU A 56 8.97 5.02 3.16
CA LEU A 56 8.85 6.37 2.63
C LEU A 56 7.52 6.53 1.87
N CYS A 57 6.80 7.61 2.15
CA CYS A 57 5.62 8.02 1.40
C CYS A 57 5.49 9.56 1.42
N GLU A 58 4.50 10.10 0.72
CA GLU A 58 4.24 11.55 0.75
C GLU A 58 3.82 12.03 2.15
N TYR A 59 3.13 11.19 2.93
CA TYR A 59 2.57 11.55 4.23
C TYR A 59 3.61 11.69 5.35
N ASN A 60 4.84 11.21 5.15
CA ASN A 60 5.95 11.46 6.08
C ASN A 60 7.06 12.30 5.46
N ARG A 61 6.80 12.92 4.30
CA ARG A 61 7.76 13.75 3.57
C ARG A 61 7.54 15.23 3.91
N ASP A 62 8.63 15.93 4.15
CA ASP A 62 8.68 17.39 4.21
C ASP A 62 9.90 17.86 3.40
N ALA A 63 9.67 18.71 2.40
CA ALA A 63 10.64 19.03 1.34
C ALA A 63 11.27 17.75 0.73
N ASP A 64 12.55 17.50 0.96
CA ASP A 64 13.28 16.31 0.51
C ASP A 64 13.67 15.37 1.66
N SER A 65 13.08 15.56 2.83
CA SER A 65 13.35 14.79 4.04
C SER A 65 12.15 13.95 4.45
N TYR A 66 12.41 12.81 5.09
CA TYR A 66 11.37 11.88 5.52
C TYR A 66 11.44 11.63 7.03
N ARG A 67 10.30 11.72 7.71
CA ARG A 67 10.18 11.48 9.15
C ARG A 67 10.16 10.00 9.45
N SER A 68 11.06 9.55 10.32
CA SER A 68 11.04 8.21 10.87
C SER A 68 9.91 8.06 11.90
N PRO A 69 9.10 6.97 11.84
CA PRO A 69 8.08 6.71 12.85
C PRO A 69 8.70 6.27 14.19
N TRP A 70 10.00 5.94 14.23
CA TRP A 70 10.69 5.44 15.40
C TRP A 70 11.29 6.58 16.24
N SER A 71 12.25 7.34 15.67
CA SER A 71 12.89 8.47 16.34
C SER A 71 12.09 9.78 16.29
N ASN A 72 11.06 9.84 15.43
CA ASN A 72 10.33 11.07 15.11
C ASN A 72 11.19 12.16 14.45
N LYS A 73 12.31 11.80 13.83
CA LYS A 73 13.24 12.74 13.18
C LYS A 73 13.21 12.60 11.67
N TYR A 74 13.48 13.72 11.00
CA TYR A 74 13.60 13.79 9.55
C TYR A 74 14.99 13.33 9.08
N HIS A 75 15.00 12.64 7.94
CA HIS A 75 16.20 12.22 7.24
C HIS A 75 16.12 12.60 5.76
N PRO A 76 17.03 13.46 5.24
CA PRO A 76 18.05 14.24 5.97
C PRO A 76 17.48 15.14 7.08
N ALA A 77 18.35 15.62 7.98
CA ALA A 77 17.89 16.43 9.11
C ALA A 77 17.22 17.73 8.65
N LEU A 78 16.07 18.04 9.23
CA LEU A 78 15.27 19.22 8.95
C LEU A 78 14.85 19.85 10.28
N GLU A 79 15.09 21.15 10.46
CA GLU A 79 14.79 21.87 11.71
C GLU A 79 13.30 22.21 11.84
N ASP A 80 12.67 22.61 10.74
CA ASP A 80 11.28 23.09 10.70
C ASP A 80 10.28 22.06 10.12
N GLY A 81 10.59 20.77 10.25
CA GLY A 81 9.73 19.71 9.73
C GLY A 81 8.42 19.58 10.52
N SER A 82 7.32 19.31 9.82
CA SER A 82 6.01 19.11 10.44
C SER A 82 6.01 17.89 11.36
N LEU A 83 5.54 18.03 12.60
CA LEU A 83 5.48 16.96 13.60
C LEU A 83 4.06 16.84 14.19
N PRO A 84 3.60 15.61 14.49
CA PRO A 84 2.33 15.42 15.18
C PRO A 84 2.39 15.96 16.62
N SER A 85 1.25 16.34 17.17
CA SER A 85 1.12 16.72 18.57
C SER A 85 1.54 15.59 19.52
N LEU A 86 1.89 15.93 20.76
CA LEU A 86 2.31 14.94 21.76
C LEU A 86 1.25 13.86 22.04
N LYS A 87 -0.04 14.20 21.92
CA LYS A 87 -1.13 13.23 22.08
C LYS A 87 -1.16 12.27 20.90
N LEU A 88 -1.13 12.79 19.68
CA LEU A 88 -1.19 11.99 18.47
C LEU A 88 0.08 11.15 18.28
N ARG A 89 1.24 11.68 18.64
CA ARG A 89 2.52 10.96 18.62
C ARG A 89 2.51 9.72 19.52
N LYS A 90 1.87 9.79 20.71
CA LYS A 90 1.72 8.61 21.58
C LYS A 90 0.89 7.52 20.90
N LEU A 91 -0.21 7.92 20.26
CA LEU A 91 -1.08 7.01 19.50
C LEU A 91 -0.35 6.43 18.27
N GLU A 92 0.48 7.23 17.59
CA GLU A 92 1.29 6.81 16.46
C GLU A 92 2.33 5.73 16.86
N ILE A 93 2.98 5.90 18.03
CA ILE A 93 3.92 4.89 18.56
C ILE A 93 3.18 3.59 18.87
N GLU A 94 2.06 3.67 19.59
CA GLU A 94 1.24 2.50 19.94
C GLU A 94 0.72 1.79 18.68
N ALA A 95 0.30 2.55 17.67
CA ALA A 95 -0.14 2.01 16.39
C ALA A 95 1.01 1.29 15.67
N ASN A 96 2.22 1.87 15.61
CA ASN A 96 3.37 1.20 15.00
C ASN A 96 3.68 -0.14 15.68
N ASP A 97 3.59 -0.21 17.01
CA ASP A 97 3.82 -1.45 17.75
C ASP A 97 2.74 -2.51 17.46
N ILE A 98 1.46 -2.13 17.48
CA ILE A 98 0.33 -3.04 17.19
C ILE A 98 0.35 -3.51 15.73
N PHE A 99 0.54 -2.59 14.78
CA PHE A 99 0.55 -2.93 13.37
C PHE A 99 1.82 -3.69 12.94
N ALA A 100 2.92 -3.61 13.71
CA ALA A 100 4.04 -4.53 13.53
C ALA A 100 3.65 -5.99 13.85
N ILE A 101 2.82 -6.21 14.88
CA ILE A 101 2.27 -7.54 15.19
C ILE A 101 1.33 -7.99 14.06
N TYR A 102 0.47 -7.11 13.56
CA TYR A 102 -0.40 -7.38 12.41
C TYR A 102 0.42 -7.83 11.19
N ARG A 103 1.48 -7.10 10.85
CA ARG A 103 2.42 -7.45 9.79
C ARG A 103 2.99 -8.85 10.02
N ASP A 104 3.49 -9.16 11.21
CA ASP A 104 4.09 -10.46 11.46
C ASP A 104 3.09 -11.62 11.36
N GLN A 105 1.85 -11.41 11.79
CA GLN A 105 0.78 -12.42 11.70
C GLN A 105 0.30 -12.67 10.27
N TYR A 106 0.18 -11.63 9.44
CA TYR A 106 -0.40 -11.74 8.10
C TYR A 106 0.63 -11.85 6.97
N TYR A 107 1.81 -11.27 7.15
CA TYR A 107 2.87 -11.18 6.14
C TYR A 107 4.12 -11.99 6.49
N GLU A 108 4.23 -12.53 7.72
CA GLU A 108 5.39 -13.30 8.20
C GLU A 108 6.71 -12.54 7.94
N GLY A 109 6.73 -11.26 8.31
CA GLY A 109 7.84 -10.31 8.10
C GLY A 109 7.53 -9.23 7.06
N GLY A 110 8.57 -8.63 6.49
CA GLY A 110 8.44 -7.39 5.72
C GLY A 110 8.62 -6.16 6.62
N ILE A 111 8.21 -5.00 6.12
CA ILE A 111 8.37 -3.71 6.81
C ILE A 111 7.00 -3.07 6.93
N SER A 112 6.75 -2.42 8.06
CA SER A 112 5.52 -1.68 8.31
C SER A 112 5.84 -0.33 8.91
N SER A 113 5.03 0.69 8.59
CA SER A 113 5.16 2.02 9.18
C SER A 113 3.79 2.67 9.29
N VAL A 114 3.55 3.36 10.41
CA VAL A 114 2.34 4.15 10.64
C VAL A 114 2.75 5.60 10.84
N TYR A 115 2.08 6.49 10.11
CA TYR A 115 2.22 7.94 10.25
C TYR A 115 0.87 8.55 10.62
N MET A 116 0.86 9.45 11.58
CA MET A 116 -0.36 10.18 11.95
C MET A 116 -0.13 11.70 11.92
N TRP A 117 -1.15 12.44 11.50
CA TRP A 117 -1.16 13.91 11.52
C TRP A 117 -2.58 14.42 11.79
N GLU A 118 -2.67 15.64 12.32
CA GLU A 118 -3.93 16.31 12.59
C GLU A 118 -4.66 16.65 11.29
N ASP A 119 -6.00 16.51 11.29
CA ASP A 119 -6.85 17.06 10.25
C ASP A 119 -7.40 18.42 10.69
N ASP A 120 -7.65 19.33 9.74
CA ASP A 120 -8.15 20.68 10.02
C ASP A 120 -9.54 20.67 10.69
N ASN A 121 -10.29 19.57 10.58
CA ASN A 121 -11.65 19.41 11.10
C ASN A 121 -11.72 18.78 12.50
N GLU A 122 -10.74 19.05 13.38
CA GLU A 122 -10.63 18.50 14.74
C GLU A 122 -10.49 16.96 14.82
N GLY A 123 -10.27 16.31 13.68
CA GLY A 123 -9.97 14.89 13.56
C GLY A 123 -8.48 14.61 13.42
N PHE A 124 -8.15 13.40 12.95
CA PHE A 124 -6.78 13.06 12.55
C PHE A 124 -6.80 12.07 11.40
N VAL A 125 -5.67 11.98 10.69
CA VAL A 125 -5.48 10.98 9.64
C VAL A 125 -4.34 10.05 10.06
N ALA A 126 -4.52 8.77 9.78
CA ALA A 126 -3.51 7.75 9.95
C ALA A 126 -3.20 7.10 8.60
N CYS A 127 -1.92 7.02 8.25
CA CYS A 127 -1.43 6.28 7.11
C CYS A 127 -0.66 5.05 7.60
N PHE A 128 -1.20 3.87 7.33
CA PHE A 128 -0.55 2.59 7.59
C PHE A 128 -0.04 1.99 6.28
N LEU A 129 1.24 1.62 6.30
CA LEU A 129 1.98 1.14 5.14
C LEU A 129 2.56 -0.24 5.44
N ILE A 130 2.49 -1.14 4.47
CA ILE A 130 3.17 -2.44 4.51
C ILE A 130 3.93 -2.64 3.20
N LYS A 131 5.19 -3.06 3.31
CA LYS A 131 5.99 -3.53 2.19
C LYS A 131 6.50 -4.93 2.48
N LYS A 132 6.22 -5.86 1.57
CA LYS A 132 6.78 -7.21 1.57
C LYS A 132 7.48 -7.50 0.25
N ASP A 133 8.79 -7.71 0.33
CA ASP A 133 9.59 -8.25 -0.76
C ASP A 133 9.65 -9.78 -0.62
N GLY A 134 9.01 -10.48 -1.56
CA GLY A 134 9.03 -11.93 -1.70
C GLY A 134 10.15 -12.44 -2.62
N SER A 135 10.92 -11.55 -3.25
CA SER A 135 12.01 -11.93 -4.17
C SER A 135 13.16 -12.62 -3.42
N LYS A 136 13.44 -12.18 -2.18
CA LYS A 136 14.54 -12.71 -1.34
C LYS A 136 14.22 -14.05 -0.68
N THR A 137 12.95 -14.38 -0.50
CA THR A 137 12.56 -15.66 0.11
C THR A 137 12.51 -16.81 -0.90
N GLY A 138 12.81 -16.54 -2.18
CA GLY A 138 13.61 -17.39 -3.09
C GLY A 138 13.14 -18.82 -3.36
N GLN A 139 12.01 -19.21 -2.82
CA GLN A 139 11.22 -20.36 -3.20
C GLN A 139 9.76 -19.91 -3.08
N GLY A 140 9.25 -19.22 -4.10
CA GLY A 140 7.86 -19.51 -4.46
C GLY A 140 7.72 -21.03 -4.50
N ARG A 141 6.59 -21.63 -4.11
CA ARG A 141 6.43 -23.11 -3.95
C ARG A 141 6.96 -23.99 -5.12
N ARG A 142 7.37 -23.38 -6.24
CA ARG A 142 7.90 -23.99 -7.47
C ARG A 142 9.27 -23.46 -7.96
N GLY A 143 9.92 -22.50 -7.29
CA GLY A 143 11.27 -22.03 -7.63
C GLY A 143 11.42 -21.09 -8.84
N TYR A 144 10.33 -20.63 -9.46
CA TYR A 144 10.36 -19.80 -10.68
C TYR A 144 10.14 -18.29 -10.46
N LEU A 145 10.11 -17.84 -9.20
CA LEU A 145 9.86 -16.44 -8.86
C LEU A 145 11.17 -15.64 -8.95
N GLU A 146 11.25 -14.69 -9.87
CA GLU A 146 12.38 -13.76 -9.95
C GLU A 146 12.13 -12.50 -9.12
N GLU A 147 10.91 -11.96 -9.20
CA GLU A 147 10.54 -10.72 -8.52
C GLU A 147 9.11 -10.85 -7.96
N GLY A 148 8.95 -10.56 -6.68
CA GLY A 148 7.65 -10.53 -6.02
C GLY A 148 7.60 -9.40 -5.01
N ALA A 149 6.79 -8.39 -5.26
CA ALA A 149 6.64 -7.25 -4.36
C ALA A 149 5.17 -7.00 -4.06
N TRP A 150 4.86 -6.83 -2.78
CA TRP A 150 3.56 -6.39 -2.28
C TRP A 150 3.74 -5.10 -1.51
N ASP A 151 3.02 -4.07 -1.94
CA ASP A 151 2.95 -2.78 -1.26
C ASP A 151 1.48 -2.48 -0.92
N ALA A 152 1.17 -2.23 0.35
CA ALA A 152 -0.15 -1.84 0.81
C ALA A 152 -0.11 -0.48 1.49
N ILE A 153 -1.07 0.38 1.13
CA ILE A 153 -1.20 1.75 1.61
C ILE A 153 -2.64 1.92 2.11
N HIS A 154 -2.79 2.22 3.39
CA HIS A 154 -4.07 2.43 4.06
C HIS A 154 -4.11 3.82 4.66
N VAL A 155 -4.90 4.71 4.07
CA VAL A 155 -5.14 6.06 4.59
C VAL A 155 -6.49 6.09 5.25
N ILE A 156 -6.52 6.37 6.55
CA ILE A 156 -7.72 6.40 7.37
C ILE A 156 -7.90 7.81 7.90
N GLU A 157 -9.00 8.43 7.51
CA GLU A 157 -9.44 9.69 8.07
C GLU A 157 -10.41 9.40 9.22
N VAL A 158 -10.08 9.93 10.40
CA VAL A 158 -10.87 9.81 11.61
C VAL A 158 -11.48 11.18 11.87
N GLY A 159 -12.82 11.25 11.84
CA GLY A 159 -13.55 12.46 12.15
C GLY A 159 -13.44 12.85 13.63
N PRO A 160 -14.02 14.00 14.03
CA PRO A 160 -14.05 14.40 15.42
C PRO A 160 -14.81 13.38 16.28
N ASP A 161 -14.45 13.33 17.56
CA ASP A 161 -15.15 12.51 18.54
C ASP A 161 -16.54 13.11 18.83
N GLU A 162 -17.58 12.58 18.17
CA GLU A 162 -18.98 12.84 18.52
C GLU A 162 -19.38 11.99 19.75
N GLU A 163 -20.40 12.42 20.51
CA GLU A 163 -20.75 11.88 21.84
C GLU A 163 -20.95 10.35 21.93
N GLU A 164 -21.24 9.66 20.83
CA GLU A 164 -21.43 8.19 20.82
C GLU A 164 -20.61 7.42 19.77
N ASN A 165 -20.33 8.00 18.60
CA ASN A 165 -19.68 7.31 17.48
C ASN A 165 -18.79 8.26 16.68
N THR A 166 -17.62 7.78 16.29
CA THR A 166 -16.71 8.52 15.39
C THR A 166 -16.84 7.98 13.97
N SER A 167 -16.76 8.87 12.98
CA SER A 167 -16.77 8.49 11.57
C SER A 167 -15.36 8.18 11.08
N TYR A 168 -15.20 7.05 10.39
CA TYR A 168 -13.94 6.60 9.81
C TYR A 168 -14.10 6.45 8.30
N ARG A 169 -13.14 6.97 7.53
CA ARG A 169 -13.07 6.80 6.08
C ARG A 169 -11.72 6.19 5.70
N LEU A 170 -11.73 4.93 5.28
CA LEU A 170 -10.53 4.20 4.86
C LEU A 170 -10.44 4.19 3.33
N THR A 171 -9.33 4.67 2.80
CA THR A 171 -8.89 4.46 1.42
C THR A 171 -7.70 3.50 1.44
N SER A 172 -7.82 2.37 0.76
CA SER A 172 -6.75 1.36 0.69
C SER A 172 -6.34 1.11 -0.76
N THR A 173 -5.04 1.17 -1.02
CA THR A 173 -4.42 0.73 -2.27
C THR A 173 -3.51 -0.45 -1.97
N VAL A 174 -3.63 -1.51 -2.76
CA VAL A 174 -2.61 -2.57 -2.82
C VAL A 174 -2.00 -2.60 -4.21
N MET A 175 -0.68 -2.63 -4.27
CA MET A 175 0.13 -2.83 -5.46
C MET A 175 0.80 -4.20 -5.39
N LEU A 176 0.70 -4.96 -6.49
CA LEU A 176 1.32 -6.27 -6.62
C LEU A 176 2.14 -6.30 -7.90
N THR A 177 3.41 -6.68 -7.77
CA THR A 177 4.31 -6.99 -8.88
C THR A 177 4.81 -8.41 -8.74
N LEU A 178 4.71 -9.16 -9.83
CA LEU A 178 5.13 -10.55 -9.93
C LEU A 178 5.83 -10.74 -11.28
N THR A 179 7.10 -11.13 -11.24
CA THR A 179 7.84 -11.58 -12.42
C THR A 179 8.30 -13.02 -12.17
N THR A 180 7.90 -13.93 -13.04
CA THR A 180 8.37 -15.32 -13.04
C THR A 180 9.14 -15.61 -14.31
N ASN A 181 10.15 -16.47 -14.20
CA ASN A 181 10.94 -16.92 -15.34
C ASN A 181 11.09 -18.42 -15.28
N ASN A 182 10.73 -19.06 -16.38
CA ASN A 182 10.79 -20.50 -16.54
C ASN A 182 11.18 -20.81 -17.97
N GLU A 183 12.14 -21.71 -18.16
CA GLU A 183 12.68 -22.06 -19.48
C GLU A 183 11.60 -22.52 -20.46
N SER A 184 10.55 -23.20 -19.98
CA SER A 184 9.50 -23.75 -20.86
C SER A 184 8.41 -22.74 -21.26
N SER A 185 8.15 -21.72 -20.43
CA SER A 185 7.07 -20.74 -20.64
C SER A 185 7.57 -19.32 -20.91
N GLY A 186 8.88 -19.10 -20.84
CA GLY A 186 9.50 -17.79 -20.89
C GLY A 186 9.21 -16.94 -19.64
N THR A 187 9.59 -15.66 -19.74
CA THR A 187 9.34 -14.66 -18.70
C THR A 187 7.87 -14.22 -18.72
N PHE A 188 7.21 -14.34 -17.57
CA PHE A 188 5.87 -13.82 -17.35
C PHE A 188 5.92 -12.71 -16.30
N SER A 189 5.36 -11.55 -16.63
CA SER A 189 5.32 -10.40 -15.74
C SER A 189 3.89 -9.93 -15.57
N LEU A 190 3.49 -9.70 -14.33
CA LEU A 190 2.19 -9.22 -13.95
C LEU A 190 2.35 -8.14 -12.88
N SER A 191 1.81 -6.96 -13.13
CA SER A 191 1.97 -5.81 -12.25
C SER A 191 0.70 -4.96 -12.29
N GLY A 192 0.41 -4.29 -11.18
CA GLY A 192 -0.64 -3.28 -11.13
C GLY A 192 -1.09 -2.97 -9.70
N SER A 193 -2.23 -2.28 -9.60
CA SER A 193 -2.78 -1.83 -8.32
C SER A 193 -4.29 -1.93 -8.29
N ILE A 194 -4.85 -2.07 -7.08
CA ILE A 194 -6.29 -1.97 -6.83
C ILE A 194 -6.48 -1.01 -5.65
N ARG A 195 -7.33 0.00 -5.86
CA ARG A 195 -7.76 0.95 -4.82
C ARG A 195 -9.23 0.71 -4.47
N ARG A 196 -9.56 0.70 -3.19
CA ARG A 196 -10.94 0.66 -2.66
C ARG A 196 -11.11 1.62 -1.50
N GLN A 197 -12.36 2.00 -1.25
CA GLN A 197 -12.75 2.87 -0.15
C GLN A 197 -13.85 2.22 0.68
N MET A 198 -13.86 2.48 1.98
CA MET A 198 -14.96 2.15 2.89
C MET A 198 -15.14 3.27 3.92
N SER A 199 -16.38 3.45 4.38
CA SER A 199 -16.69 4.37 5.47
C SER A 199 -17.54 3.65 6.52
N MET A 200 -17.24 3.88 7.80
CA MET A 200 -17.95 3.27 8.92
C MET A 200 -18.11 4.30 10.05
N LYS A 201 -19.21 4.21 10.81
CA LYS A 201 -19.36 4.91 12.09
C LYS A 201 -19.24 3.89 13.21
N LEU A 202 -18.28 4.07 14.11
CA LEU A 202 -17.94 3.11 15.16
C LEU A 202 -17.79 3.82 16.49
N SER A 203 -18.21 3.15 17.56
CA SER A 203 -17.97 3.62 18.93
C SER A 203 -16.47 3.56 19.27
N VAL A 204 -15.98 4.53 20.04
CA VAL A 204 -14.56 4.64 20.44
C VAL A 204 -14.27 3.90 21.76
N ALA A 205 -15.22 3.12 22.28
CA ALA A 205 -15.05 2.39 23.55
C ALA A 205 -13.80 1.48 23.58
N ASP A 206 -13.47 0.82 22.47
CA ASP A 206 -12.30 -0.05 22.31
C ASP A 206 -11.03 0.70 21.83
N GLY A 207 -11.11 2.02 21.64
CA GLY A 207 -10.05 2.88 21.10
C GLY A 207 -9.96 2.91 19.58
N HIS A 208 -9.38 4.00 19.04
CA HIS A 208 -9.27 4.20 17.59
C HIS A 208 -8.43 3.12 16.89
N ILE A 209 -7.33 2.66 17.50
CA ILE A 209 -6.44 1.67 16.87
C ILE A 209 -7.19 0.35 16.62
N CYS A 210 -8.05 -0.07 17.55
CA CYS A 210 -8.84 -1.28 17.37
C CYS A 210 -9.81 -1.15 16.18
N ASN A 211 -10.52 -0.02 16.10
CA ASN A 211 -11.42 0.27 14.98
C ASN A 211 -10.67 0.33 13.64
N MET A 212 -9.54 1.03 13.59
CA MET A 212 -8.68 1.11 12.41
C MET A 212 -8.17 -0.26 11.98
N GLY A 213 -7.70 -1.08 12.93
CA GLY A 213 -7.22 -2.43 12.67
C GLY A 213 -8.28 -3.34 12.04
N ARG A 214 -9.50 -3.35 12.60
CA ARG A 214 -10.63 -4.13 12.04
C ARG A 214 -10.97 -3.70 10.61
N MET A 215 -11.00 -2.39 10.35
CA MET A 215 -11.30 -1.86 9.01
C MET A 215 -10.22 -2.23 7.99
N ILE A 216 -8.94 -2.12 8.38
CA ILE A 216 -7.80 -2.51 7.52
C ILE A 216 -7.86 -4.00 7.20
N GLU A 217 -8.05 -4.84 8.22
CA GLU A 217 -8.10 -6.30 8.06
C GLU A 217 -9.22 -6.74 7.10
N GLU A 218 -10.42 -6.17 7.27
CA GLU A 218 -11.54 -6.44 6.37
C GLU A 218 -11.26 -5.96 4.94
N MET A 219 -10.66 -4.77 4.78
CA MET A 219 -10.36 -4.21 3.46
C MET A 219 -9.24 -4.98 2.74
N GLU A 220 -8.16 -5.33 3.43
CA GLU A 220 -7.07 -6.14 2.87
C GLU A 220 -7.59 -7.49 2.40
N SER A 221 -8.44 -8.16 3.18
CA SER A 221 -9.06 -9.43 2.78
C SER A 221 -9.86 -9.29 1.48
N LYS A 222 -10.67 -8.24 1.35
CA LYS A 222 -11.42 -7.92 0.11
C LYS A 222 -10.51 -7.60 -1.07
N LEU A 223 -9.42 -6.85 -0.84
CA LEU A 223 -8.45 -6.48 -1.87
C LEU A 223 -7.67 -7.70 -2.35
N ARG A 224 -7.21 -8.57 -1.44
CA ARG A 224 -6.52 -9.83 -1.76
C ARG A 224 -7.39 -10.73 -2.63
N ASN A 225 -8.66 -10.92 -2.27
CA ASN A 225 -9.60 -11.70 -3.09
C ASN A 225 -9.83 -11.08 -4.47
N SER A 226 -9.89 -9.74 -4.54
CA SER A 226 -10.04 -9.02 -5.82
C SER A 226 -8.80 -9.18 -6.71
N LEU A 227 -7.61 -9.10 -6.11
CA LEU A 227 -6.34 -9.31 -6.81
C LEU A 227 -6.30 -10.73 -7.39
N ASP A 228 -6.59 -11.77 -6.60
CA ASP A 228 -6.57 -13.15 -7.08
C ASP A 228 -7.48 -13.37 -8.30
N GLN A 229 -8.72 -12.88 -8.23
CA GLN A 229 -9.69 -12.99 -9.33
C GLN A 229 -9.25 -12.24 -10.59
N VAL A 230 -8.68 -11.04 -10.46
CA VAL A 230 -8.26 -10.24 -11.61
C VAL A 230 -6.95 -10.78 -12.19
N TYR A 231 -5.95 -11.01 -11.34
CA TYR A 231 -4.56 -11.31 -11.72
C TYR A 231 -4.36 -12.73 -12.21
N PHE A 232 -5.08 -13.71 -11.65
CA PHE A 232 -4.93 -15.11 -12.01
C PHE A 232 -6.18 -15.70 -12.68
N GLY A 233 -7.34 -15.07 -12.49
CA GLY A 233 -8.58 -15.42 -13.18
C GLY A 233 -8.72 -14.73 -14.54
N LYS A 234 -9.01 -13.43 -14.53
CA LYS A 234 -9.39 -12.67 -15.75
C LYS A 234 -8.26 -12.57 -16.78
N THR A 235 -7.03 -12.31 -16.35
CA THR A 235 -5.87 -12.26 -17.27
C THR A 235 -5.68 -13.59 -18.01
N ARG A 236 -5.83 -14.72 -17.29
CA ARG A 236 -5.74 -16.06 -17.87
C ARG A 236 -6.86 -16.29 -18.88
N GLU A 237 -8.09 -15.94 -18.53
CA GLU A 237 -9.24 -16.01 -19.44
C GLU A 237 -9.00 -15.20 -20.72
N MET A 238 -8.48 -13.98 -20.61
CA MET A 238 -8.15 -13.14 -21.77
C MET A 238 -7.10 -13.79 -22.68
N VAL A 239 -6.02 -14.34 -22.11
CA VAL A 239 -4.99 -15.06 -22.89
C VAL A 239 -5.58 -16.27 -23.60
N CYS A 240 -6.40 -17.07 -22.91
CA CYS A 240 -7.08 -18.21 -23.50
C CYS A 240 -8.10 -17.82 -24.57
N THR A 241 -8.70 -16.62 -24.48
CA THR A 241 -9.64 -16.13 -25.50
C THR A 241 -8.90 -15.67 -26.76
N LEU A 242 -7.73 -15.05 -26.62
CA LEU A 242 -6.89 -14.65 -27.76
C LEU A 242 -6.34 -15.85 -28.53
N ARG A 243 -6.01 -16.93 -27.83
CA ARG A 243 -5.56 -18.18 -28.43
C ARG A 243 -6.22 -19.37 -27.70
N PRO A 244 -7.41 -19.80 -28.17
CA PRO A 244 -8.09 -20.95 -27.60
C PRO A 244 -7.18 -22.18 -27.65
N PRO A 245 -7.07 -22.95 -26.55
CA PRO A 245 -6.36 -24.21 -26.59
C PRO A 245 -7.02 -25.14 -27.61
N SER A 246 -6.20 -25.87 -28.37
CA SER A 246 -6.64 -26.76 -29.45
C SER A 246 -7.55 -27.90 -28.96
N GLU A 247 -7.51 -28.19 -27.66
CA GLU A 247 -8.41 -29.11 -26.98
C GLU A 247 -9.11 -28.37 -25.84
N VAL A 248 -10.44 -28.50 -25.77
CA VAL A 248 -11.20 -28.13 -24.58
C VAL A 248 -10.66 -28.99 -23.45
N VAL A 249 -9.80 -28.43 -22.60
CA VAL A 249 -9.31 -29.11 -21.41
C VAL A 249 -10.55 -29.42 -20.56
N GLN A 250 -11.04 -30.66 -20.64
CA GLN A 250 -12.03 -31.17 -19.70
C GLN A 250 -11.40 -31.02 -18.32
N MET A 251 -11.88 -30.06 -17.53
CA MET A 251 -11.59 -29.99 -16.10
C MET A 251 -12.08 -31.31 -15.50
N ARG A 252 -11.17 -32.27 -15.32
CA ARG A 252 -11.46 -33.45 -14.49
C ARG A 252 -11.66 -32.93 -13.07
N MET A 253 -12.90 -33.01 -12.59
CA MET A 253 -13.18 -32.92 -11.17
C MET A 253 -12.39 -34.03 -10.46
N PRO A 254 -11.82 -33.76 -9.27
CA PRO A 254 -11.15 -34.79 -8.49
C PRO A 254 -12.14 -35.91 -8.17
N GLU A 255 -11.73 -37.16 -8.44
CA GLU A 255 -12.51 -38.34 -8.08
C GLU A 255 -12.66 -38.40 -6.55
N SER A 256 -13.89 -38.68 -6.12
CA SER A 256 -14.34 -38.71 -4.72
C SER A 256 -13.70 -39.84 -3.90
#